data_AF-A0A1X1Q721-F1
#
_entry.id   AF-A0A1X1Q721-F1
#
_cell.length_a   1.000
_cell.length_b   1.000
_cell.length_c   1.000
_cell.angle_alpha   90.00
_cell.angle_beta   90.00
_cell.angle_gamma   90.00
#
_symmetry.space_group_name_H-M   'P 1'
#
loop_
_entity.id
_entity.type
_entity.pdbx_description
1 polymer ?
#
loop_
_entity_poly.entity_id
_entity_poly.type
_entity_poly.pdbx_seq_one_letter_code
_entity_poly.pdbx_strand_id
1 'polypeptide(L)'
;MKKKVYGSSSYSDKYPADIVESYIQKMKNSEFKTVFWGTGLLGTGYGYRELKKRGIQPDFFCDNNKDKWGKIIIDGIECCEIDKLKEYSARCICVLTVAFSTVPDVVEQLRNMGIRHIIPYDVLHRHLHIGWEYFDFITDDRIVAYTCVVGDYDNIIEPKLSSALYDYFLISDKPPIEGSKYKWIDVKNIVPEELVGDYTRMNRYCKINAHKIFPNYRRSIYYDGNVEIVEDMTSFF
;
A
#
# COMPACT_ATOMS: atom_id res chain seq x y z
N MET A 1 -11.31 18.63 22.87
CA MET A 1 -10.24 18.21 21.95
C MET A 1 -10.88 17.54 20.74
N LYS A 2 -11.07 18.28 19.63
CA LYS A 2 -11.71 17.71 18.42
C LYS A 2 -10.75 16.67 17.82
N LYS A 3 -11.16 15.40 17.73
CA LYS A 3 -10.48 14.41 16.89
C LYS A 3 -10.41 14.99 15.48
N LYS A 4 -9.20 15.27 14.97
CA LYS A 4 -9.01 15.48 13.53
C LYS A 4 -9.43 14.17 12.88
N VAL A 5 -10.60 14.19 12.23
CA VAL A 5 -10.97 13.18 11.25
C VAL A 5 -9.97 13.37 10.12
N TYR A 6 -9.02 12.46 10.00
CA TYR A 6 -8.14 12.43 8.84
C TYR A 6 -9.02 12.08 7.64
N GLY A 7 -9.25 13.06 6.76
CA GLY A 7 -9.76 12.77 5.43
C GLY A 7 -8.71 11.95 4.70
N SER A 8 -8.84 10.63 4.72
CA SER A 8 -8.00 9.75 3.92
C SER A 8 -8.51 9.83 2.49
N SER A 9 -8.03 10.80 1.71
CA SER A 9 -7.84 10.47 0.30
C SER A 9 -6.89 9.28 0.28
N SER A 10 -7.23 8.25 -0.48
CA SER A 10 -6.39 7.06 -0.58
C SER A 10 -4.96 7.48 -1.00
N TYR A 11 -3.95 6.70 -0.62
CA TYR A 11 -2.56 6.99 -1.03
C TYR A 11 -2.42 7.14 -2.55
N SER A 12 -3.20 6.37 -3.30
CA SER A 12 -3.31 6.46 -4.76
C SER A 12 -3.78 7.82 -5.26
N ASP A 13 -4.62 8.54 -4.50
CA ASP A 13 -5.08 9.88 -4.88
C ASP A 13 -3.97 10.93 -4.70
N LYS A 14 -3.09 10.74 -3.70
CA LYS A 14 -1.95 11.64 -3.43
C LYS A 14 -0.73 11.32 -4.28
N TYR A 15 -0.55 10.04 -4.61
CA TYR A 15 0.57 9.53 -5.39
C TYR A 15 0.05 8.62 -6.52
N PRO A 16 -0.52 9.21 -7.58
CA PRO A 16 -0.86 8.47 -8.79
C PRO A 16 0.35 7.73 -9.38
N ALA A 17 0.12 6.57 -9.99
CA ALA A 17 1.18 5.70 -10.49
C ALA A 17 2.10 6.39 -11.51
N ASP A 18 1.55 7.23 -12.39
CA ASP A 18 2.29 8.04 -13.36
C ASP A 18 3.21 9.08 -12.70
N ILE A 19 2.77 9.66 -11.58
CA ILE A 19 3.60 10.58 -10.78
C ILE A 19 4.75 9.82 -10.10
N VAL A 20 4.47 8.64 -9.54
CA VAL A 20 5.50 7.81 -8.89
C VAL A 20 6.55 7.36 -9.92
N GLU A 21 6.11 6.90 -11.10
CA GLU A 21 7.01 6.56 -12.21
C GLU A 21 7.84 7.76 -12.65
N SER A 22 7.21 8.93 -12.81
CA SER A 22 7.93 10.17 -13.13
C SER A 22 9.04 10.47 -12.12
N TYR A 23 8.78 10.24 -10.82
CA TYR A 23 9.77 10.47 -9.77
C TYR A 23 10.90 9.43 -9.82
N ILE A 24 10.60 8.16 -10.09
CA ILE A 24 11.60 7.10 -10.27
C ILE A 24 12.52 7.43 -11.45
N GLN A 25 11.97 7.88 -12.58
CA GLN A 25 12.77 8.30 -13.75
C GLN A 25 13.68 9.48 -13.41
N LYS A 26 13.17 10.46 -12.65
CA LYS A 26 13.99 11.58 -12.16
C LYS A 26 15.11 11.11 -11.23
N MET A 27 14.85 10.16 -10.32
CA MET A 27 15.91 9.62 -9.44
C MET A 27 17.05 8.95 -10.19
N LYS A 28 16.79 8.43 -11.39
CA LYS A 28 17.78 7.80 -12.28
C LYS A 28 18.45 8.79 -13.24
N ASN A 29 17.97 10.02 -13.30
CA ASN A 29 18.51 11.07 -14.16
C ASN A 29 19.50 11.95 -13.36
N SER A 30 20.73 12.09 -13.86
CA SER A 30 21.80 12.88 -13.24
C SER A 30 21.49 14.39 -13.08
N GLU A 31 20.52 14.92 -13.81
CA GLU A 31 20.06 16.31 -13.65
C GLU A 31 19.33 16.55 -12.32
N PHE A 32 18.77 15.48 -11.74
CA PHE A 32 18.09 15.52 -10.46
C PHE A 32 18.98 14.95 -9.35
N LYS A 33 18.77 15.47 -8.14
CA LYS A 33 19.36 14.92 -6.92
C LYS A 33 18.37 14.06 -6.17
N THR A 34 18.73 12.81 -5.92
CA THR A 34 17.98 11.91 -5.06
C THR A 34 18.46 12.12 -3.63
N VAL A 35 17.56 12.44 -2.72
CA VAL A 35 17.88 12.70 -1.31
C VAL A 35 17.08 11.75 -0.46
N PHE A 36 17.74 11.05 0.45
CA PHE A 36 17.04 10.27 1.47
C PHE A 36 16.92 11.10 2.74
N TRP A 37 15.70 11.45 3.12
CA TRP A 37 15.41 12.15 4.35
C TRP A 37 15.18 11.14 5.48
N GLY A 38 16.07 11.14 6.48
CA GLY A 38 16.12 10.16 7.55
C GLY A 38 17.28 9.18 7.36
N THR A 39 18.07 8.99 8.40
CA THR A 39 19.22 8.07 8.43
C THR A 39 18.98 6.87 9.36
N GLY A 40 17.72 6.62 9.72
CA GLY A 40 17.31 5.47 10.53
C GLY A 40 17.30 4.16 9.75
N LEU A 41 16.70 3.12 10.35
CA LEU A 41 16.69 1.76 9.81
C LEU A 41 16.15 1.66 8.36
N LEU A 42 15.17 2.48 7.98
CA LEU A 42 14.65 2.49 6.61
C LEU A 42 15.68 3.04 5.62
N GLY A 43 16.32 4.17 5.97
CA GLY A 43 17.28 4.87 5.11
C GLY A 43 18.66 4.23 5.02
N THR A 44 19.02 3.34 5.97
CA THR A 44 20.35 2.70 6.02
C THR A 44 20.31 1.18 6.08
N GLY A 45 19.14 0.58 6.31
CA GLY A 45 18.98 -0.86 6.44
C GLY A 45 18.32 -1.49 5.22
N TYR A 46 17.25 -2.26 5.46
CA TYR A 46 16.55 -3.01 4.41
C TYR A 46 16.05 -2.12 3.28
N GLY A 47 15.45 -0.96 3.59
CA GLY A 47 14.89 -0.08 2.58
C GLY A 47 15.93 0.48 1.62
N TYR A 48 17.09 0.89 2.13
CA TYR A 48 18.23 1.31 1.32
C TYR A 48 18.70 0.21 0.36
N ARG A 49 18.92 -1.01 0.88
CA ARG A 49 19.42 -2.12 0.07
C ARG A 49 18.48 -2.48 -1.08
N GLU A 50 17.18 -2.48 -0.82
CA GLU A 50 16.17 -2.82 -1.84
C GLU A 50 16.01 -1.74 -2.91
N LEU A 51 16.08 -0.46 -2.53
CA LEU A 51 16.10 0.64 -3.50
C LEU A 51 17.39 0.63 -4.34
N LYS A 52 18.54 0.37 -3.70
CA LYS A 52 19.85 0.30 -4.39
C LYS A 52 19.87 -0.79 -5.47
N LYS A 53 19.33 -1.98 -5.19
CA LYS A 53 19.18 -3.07 -6.19
C LYS A 53 18.38 -2.63 -7.43
N ARG A 54 17.48 -1.65 -7.26
CA ARG A 54 16.61 -1.10 -8.33
C ARG A 54 17.20 0.17 -8.98
N GLY A 55 18.46 0.49 -8.69
CA GLY A 55 19.17 1.65 -9.21
C GLY A 55 18.78 2.97 -8.57
N ILE A 56 18.14 2.95 -7.39
CA ILE A 56 17.75 4.14 -6.64
C ILE A 56 18.67 4.26 -5.42
N GLN A 57 19.53 5.26 -5.41
CA GLN A 57 20.42 5.57 -4.31
C GLN A 57 20.42 7.09 -4.07
N PRO A 58 20.55 7.55 -2.82
CA PRO A 58 20.70 8.97 -2.55
C PRO A 58 22.06 9.48 -3.04
N ASP A 59 22.08 10.67 -3.61
CA ASP A 59 23.30 11.47 -3.75
C ASP A 59 23.83 11.89 -2.37
N PHE A 60 22.93 12.15 -1.43
CA PHE A 60 23.23 12.44 -0.02
C PHE A 60 22.00 12.22 0.87
N PHE A 61 22.24 12.07 2.17
CA PHE A 61 21.19 12.02 3.19
C PHE A 61 20.91 13.42 3.76
N CYS A 62 19.72 13.62 4.31
CA CYS A 62 19.40 14.73 5.20
C CYS A 62 18.66 14.24 6.44
N ASP A 63 18.88 14.88 7.59
CA ASP A 63 18.24 14.54 8.87
C ASP A 63 18.13 15.79 9.74
N ASN A 64 17.08 15.87 10.57
CA ASN A 64 16.91 16.97 11.52
C ASN A 64 17.93 16.91 12.68
N ASN A 65 18.57 15.77 12.89
CA ASN A 65 19.65 15.64 13.87
C ASN A 65 20.98 16.19 13.32
N LYS A 66 21.37 17.38 13.82
CA LYS A 66 22.62 18.06 13.47
C LYS A 66 23.87 17.25 13.77
N ASP A 67 23.84 16.35 14.76
CA ASP A 67 24.99 15.50 15.09
C ASP A 67 25.35 14.53 13.97
N LYS A 68 24.48 14.38 12.97
CA LYS A 68 24.73 13.52 11.81
C LYS A 68 25.36 14.27 10.64
N TRP A 69 25.31 15.59 10.64
CA TRP A 69 25.76 16.39 9.50
C TRP A 69 27.27 16.26 9.29
N GLY A 70 27.67 16.11 8.02
CA GLY A 70 29.06 15.85 7.61
C GLY A 70 29.56 14.43 7.88
N LYS A 71 28.74 13.56 8.47
CA LYS A 71 29.14 12.16 8.72
C LYS A 71 28.77 11.27 7.53
N ILE A 72 29.64 10.32 7.23
CA ILE A 72 29.35 9.22 6.31
C ILE A 72 28.31 8.29 6.96
N ILE A 73 27.21 8.05 6.26
CA ILE A 73 26.08 7.25 6.75
C ILE A 73 26.20 5.81 6.28
N ILE A 74 26.32 5.59 4.97
CA ILE A 74 26.47 4.28 4.33
C ILE A 74 27.07 4.44 2.94
N ASP A 75 27.89 3.48 2.49
CA ASP A 75 28.47 3.43 1.14
C ASP A 75 29.22 4.71 0.69
N GLY A 76 29.86 5.41 1.63
CA GLY A 76 30.55 6.67 1.34
C GLY A 76 29.63 7.88 1.18
N ILE A 77 28.32 7.72 1.37
CA ILE A 77 27.32 8.78 1.21
C ILE A 77 27.14 9.49 2.55
N GLU A 78 27.27 10.82 2.53
CA GLU A 78 27.19 11.67 3.72
C GLU A 78 25.76 12.12 4.06
N CYS A 79 25.52 12.49 5.31
CA CYS A 79 24.37 13.31 5.70
C CYS A 79 24.74 14.78 5.62
N CYS A 80 24.08 15.51 4.73
CA CYS A 80 24.28 16.93 4.53
C CYS A 80 23.42 17.78 5.47
N GLU A 81 23.86 19.02 5.66
CA GLU A 81 23.03 20.06 6.25
C GLU A 81 21.77 20.29 5.42
N ILE A 82 20.67 20.59 6.11
CA ILE A 82 19.35 20.75 5.49
C ILE A 82 19.34 21.90 4.48
N ASP A 83 20.08 22.98 4.74
CA ASP A 83 20.13 24.14 3.86
C ASP A 83 20.74 23.85 2.47
N LYS A 84 21.58 22.81 2.36
CA LYS A 84 22.11 22.33 1.08
C LYS A 84 20.99 21.97 0.09
N LEU A 85 19.82 21.54 0.59
CA LEU A 85 18.67 21.21 -0.26
C LEU A 85 18.12 22.41 -1.03
N LYS A 86 18.29 23.63 -0.51
CA LYS A 86 17.79 24.86 -1.16
C LYS A 86 18.44 25.04 -2.55
N GLU A 87 19.70 24.65 -2.70
CA GLU A 87 20.44 24.66 -3.98
C GLU A 87 19.83 23.74 -5.05
N TYR A 88 19.03 22.77 -4.65
CA TYR A 88 18.43 21.74 -5.50
C TYR A 88 16.91 21.73 -5.45
N SER A 89 16.26 22.74 -4.84
CA SER A 89 14.82 22.72 -4.52
C SER A 89 13.90 22.36 -5.69
N ALA A 90 14.20 22.82 -6.91
CA ALA A 90 13.45 22.48 -8.13
C ALA A 90 13.88 21.17 -8.80
N ARG A 91 15.07 20.64 -8.48
CA ARG A 91 15.74 19.52 -9.14
C ARG A 91 16.16 18.43 -8.15
N CYS A 92 15.45 18.29 -7.04
CA CYS A 92 15.65 17.17 -6.13
C CYS A 92 14.37 16.37 -5.97
N ILE A 93 14.55 15.07 -5.69
CA ILE A 93 13.51 14.16 -5.25
C ILE A 93 13.87 13.72 -3.83
N CYS A 94 13.02 14.07 -2.87
CA CYS A 94 13.22 13.76 -1.47
C CYS A 94 12.41 12.50 -1.11
N VAL A 95 13.12 11.39 -0.89
CA VAL A 95 12.56 10.12 -0.43
C VAL A 95 12.51 10.12 1.10
N LEU A 96 11.32 10.04 1.68
CA LEU A 96 11.16 10.08 3.13
C LEU A 96 11.34 8.68 3.72
N THR A 97 12.46 8.46 4.39
CA THR A 97 12.84 7.21 5.05
C THR A 97 12.73 7.34 6.57
N VAL A 98 11.62 7.92 7.02
CA VAL A 98 11.28 8.17 8.43
C VAL A 98 10.08 7.32 8.85
N ALA A 99 9.79 7.28 10.16
CA ALA A 99 8.58 6.65 10.66
C ALA A 99 7.32 7.31 10.06
N PHE A 100 6.28 6.51 9.80
CA PHE A 100 5.05 6.99 9.16
C PHE A 100 4.41 8.17 9.90
N SER A 101 4.41 8.13 11.24
CA SER A 101 3.89 9.21 12.08
C SER A 101 4.59 10.56 11.88
N THR A 102 5.83 10.56 11.39
CA THR A 102 6.67 11.75 11.19
C THR A 102 6.55 12.31 9.77
N VAL A 103 5.95 11.57 8.83
CA VAL A 103 5.82 11.97 7.43
C VAL A 103 5.10 13.32 7.27
N PRO A 104 3.96 13.61 7.92
CA PRO A 104 3.26 14.88 7.74
C PRO A 104 4.13 16.10 8.08
N ASP A 105 4.81 16.06 9.22
CA ASP A 105 5.66 17.17 9.70
C ASP A 105 6.86 17.40 8.77
N VAL A 106 7.47 16.31 8.29
CA VAL A 106 8.60 16.39 7.35
C VAL A 106 8.15 16.89 5.98
N VAL A 107 6.98 16.47 5.49
CA VAL A 107 6.42 17.00 4.24
C VAL A 107 6.18 18.50 4.38
N GLU A 108 5.56 18.96 5.47
CA GLU A 108 5.33 20.39 5.72
C GLU A 108 6.65 21.17 5.77
N GLN A 109 7.64 20.68 6.51
CA GLN A 109 8.99 21.26 6.56
C GLN A 109 9.61 21.41 5.17
N LEU A 110 9.63 20.33 4.38
CA LEU A 110 10.21 20.32 3.05
C LEU A 110 9.46 21.25 2.08
N ARG A 111 8.13 21.31 2.16
CA ARG A 111 7.31 22.23 1.37
C ARG A 111 7.62 23.69 1.70
N ASN A 112 7.77 24.01 2.98
CA ASN A 112 8.17 25.34 3.45
C ASN A 112 9.58 25.74 2.98
N MET A 113 10.45 24.76 2.74
CA MET A 113 11.76 24.96 2.12
C MET A 113 11.72 25.05 0.58
N GLY A 114 10.54 24.97 -0.04
CA GLY A 114 10.36 25.02 -1.49
C GLY A 114 10.60 23.68 -2.21
N ILE A 115 10.77 22.58 -1.49
CA ILE A 115 10.97 21.25 -2.08
C ILE A 115 9.63 20.73 -2.60
N ARG A 116 9.58 20.38 -3.88
CA ARG A 116 8.32 20.00 -4.54
C ARG A 116 8.14 18.51 -4.77
N HIS A 117 9.21 17.78 -5.06
CA HIS A 117 9.14 16.35 -5.30
C HIS A 117 9.47 15.61 -4.02
N ILE A 118 8.43 15.16 -3.31
CA ILE A 118 8.55 14.49 -2.02
C ILE A 118 7.76 13.19 -2.11
N ILE A 119 8.41 12.07 -1.80
CA ILE A 119 7.79 10.75 -1.85
C ILE A 119 8.13 9.93 -0.61
N PRO A 120 7.13 9.46 0.15
CA PRO A 120 7.36 8.54 1.26
C PRO A 120 7.91 7.19 0.78
N TYR A 121 8.79 6.58 1.58
CA TYR A 121 9.35 5.26 1.26
C TYR A 121 8.27 4.18 1.10
N ASP A 122 7.19 4.22 1.88
CA ASP A 122 6.10 3.25 1.78
C ASP A 122 5.34 3.32 0.44
N VAL A 123 5.33 4.49 -0.21
CA VAL A 123 4.77 4.64 -1.56
C VAL A 123 5.67 3.94 -2.58
N LEU A 124 6.99 4.18 -2.53
CA LEU A 124 7.95 3.50 -3.40
C LEU A 124 7.98 1.99 -3.15
N HIS A 125 7.96 1.56 -1.89
CA HIS A 125 7.97 0.15 -1.51
C HIS A 125 6.81 -0.61 -2.14
N ARG A 126 5.61 -0.04 -2.09
CA ARG A 126 4.41 -0.64 -2.68
C ARG A 126 4.44 -0.62 -4.19
N HIS A 127 4.79 0.52 -4.78
CA HIS A 127 4.85 0.68 -6.23
C HIS A 127 5.89 -0.23 -6.89
N LEU A 128 7.05 -0.40 -6.25
CA LEU A 128 8.14 -1.24 -6.75
C LEU A 128 8.05 -2.71 -6.29
N HIS A 129 6.95 -3.07 -5.62
CA HIS A 129 6.71 -4.44 -5.13
C HIS A 129 7.89 -4.99 -4.32
N ILE A 130 8.48 -4.14 -3.47
CA ILE A 130 9.69 -4.49 -2.71
C ILE A 130 9.36 -5.62 -1.74
N GLY A 131 10.10 -6.72 -1.83
CA GLY A 131 9.99 -7.85 -0.93
C GLY A 131 8.88 -8.82 -1.26
N TRP A 132 8.16 -8.63 -2.36
CA TRP A 132 7.14 -9.59 -2.84
C TRP A 132 7.78 -10.93 -3.23
N GLU A 133 9.06 -10.94 -3.56
CA GLU A 133 9.84 -12.14 -3.80
C GLU A 133 10.21 -12.91 -2.52
N TYR A 134 10.05 -12.30 -1.34
CA TYR A 134 10.40 -12.89 -0.03
C TYR A 134 9.20 -13.05 0.90
N PHE A 135 8.14 -12.25 0.68
CA PHE A 135 6.97 -12.17 1.54
C PHE A 135 5.70 -12.36 0.69
N ASP A 136 5.14 -13.56 0.72
CA ASP A 136 3.86 -13.89 0.06
C ASP A 136 2.64 -13.29 0.77
N PHE A 137 2.84 -12.51 1.86
CA PHE A 137 1.74 -11.89 2.58
C PHE A 137 1.54 -10.45 2.13
N ILE A 138 0.31 -10.15 1.70
CA ILE A 138 -0.23 -8.81 1.41
C ILE A 138 0.55 -8.05 0.33
N THR A 139 0.23 -8.36 -0.92
CA THR A 139 0.78 -7.70 -2.12
C THR A 139 -0.27 -6.83 -2.82
N ASP A 140 -1.55 -7.14 -2.69
CA ASP A 140 -2.62 -6.43 -3.36
C ASP A 140 -3.25 -5.34 -2.47
N ASP A 141 -3.11 -4.09 -2.90
CA ASP A 141 -3.75 -2.94 -2.25
C ASP A 141 -5.24 -2.81 -2.63
N ARG A 142 -5.76 -3.60 -3.57
CA ARG A 142 -7.20 -3.68 -3.83
C ARG A 142 -7.95 -4.21 -2.61
N ILE A 143 -9.25 -3.95 -2.59
CA ILE A 143 -10.16 -4.43 -1.56
C ILE A 143 -10.82 -5.69 -2.10
N VAL A 144 -10.60 -6.82 -1.42
CA VAL A 144 -11.41 -8.01 -1.69
C VAL A 144 -12.74 -7.87 -0.98
N ALA A 145 -13.83 -7.74 -1.75
CA ALA A 145 -15.18 -7.70 -1.24
C ALA A 145 -15.83 -9.06 -1.55
N TYR A 146 -16.25 -9.79 -0.52
CA TYR A 146 -16.70 -11.16 -0.73
C TYR A 146 -17.88 -11.54 0.15
N THR A 147 -18.65 -12.51 -0.36
CA THR A 147 -19.75 -13.14 0.36
C THR A 147 -19.64 -14.66 0.27
N CYS A 148 -20.28 -15.35 1.21
CA CYS A 148 -20.34 -16.81 1.23
C CYS A 148 -21.80 -17.26 1.26
N VAL A 149 -22.29 -17.84 0.17
CA VAL A 149 -23.66 -18.37 0.06
C VAL A 149 -23.59 -19.84 -0.30
N VAL A 150 -24.05 -20.70 0.61
CA VAL A 150 -23.96 -22.16 0.48
C VAL A 150 -25.31 -22.82 0.75
N GLY A 151 -25.61 -23.90 0.04
CA GLY A 151 -26.85 -24.67 0.26
C GLY A 151 -28.12 -23.92 -0.10
N ASP A 152 -28.06 -23.02 -1.09
CA ASP A 152 -29.18 -22.18 -1.55
C ASP A 152 -29.83 -21.33 -0.43
N TYR A 153 -29.06 -20.95 0.59
CA TYR A 153 -29.56 -20.24 1.76
C TYR A 153 -30.11 -18.84 1.45
N ASP A 154 -29.46 -18.10 0.54
CA ASP A 154 -29.80 -16.73 0.18
C ASP A 154 -29.77 -16.53 -1.35
N ASN A 155 -30.55 -15.55 -1.82
CA ASN A 155 -30.39 -15.03 -3.17
C ASN A 155 -29.21 -14.05 -3.21
N ILE A 156 -28.31 -14.24 -4.17
CA ILE A 156 -27.12 -13.41 -4.33
C ILE A 156 -27.51 -12.08 -5.00
N ILE A 157 -27.14 -10.97 -4.38
CA ILE A 157 -27.24 -9.63 -4.99
C ILE A 157 -25.91 -9.28 -5.67
N GLU A 158 -25.99 -8.90 -6.95
CA GLU A 158 -24.84 -8.46 -7.74
C GLU A 158 -24.28 -7.11 -7.22
N PRO A 159 -22.96 -6.94 -7.17
CA PRO A 159 -22.37 -5.69 -6.71
C PRO A 159 -22.65 -4.56 -7.71
N LYS A 160 -23.07 -3.40 -7.20
CA LYS A 160 -23.37 -2.23 -8.02
C LYS A 160 -22.14 -1.37 -8.29
N LEU A 161 -21.29 -1.20 -7.26
CA LEU A 161 -20.07 -0.40 -7.37
C LEU A 161 -19.08 -1.02 -8.37
N SER A 162 -18.91 -0.36 -9.51
CA SER A 162 -17.88 -0.69 -10.50
C SER A 162 -16.64 0.16 -10.25
N SER A 163 -15.63 -0.41 -9.58
CA SER A 163 -14.36 0.26 -9.29
C SER A 163 -13.20 -0.71 -9.48
N ALA A 164 -12.12 -0.24 -10.11
CA ALA A 164 -10.89 -1.01 -10.28
C ALA A 164 -10.18 -1.31 -8.94
N LEU A 165 -10.60 -0.64 -7.86
CA LEU A 165 -10.10 -0.88 -6.50
C LEU A 165 -10.69 -2.12 -5.85
N TYR A 166 -11.81 -2.66 -6.35
CA TYR A 166 -12.52 -3.77 -5.73
C TYR A 166 -12.42 -5.02 -6.59
N ASP A 167 -12.12 -6.15 -5.96
CA ASP A 167 -12.39 -7.47 -6.52
C ASP A 167 -13.54 -8.12 -5.75
N TYR A 168 -14.58 -8.50 -6.49
CA TYR A 168 -15.74 -9.16 -5.91
C TYR A 168 -15.62 -10.67 -6.03
N PHE A 169 -15.78 -11.38 -4.91
CA PHE A 169 -15.77 -12.84 -4.89
C PHE A 169 -17.06 -13.42 -4.30
N LEU A 170 -17.58 -14.45 -4.97
CA LEU A 170 -18.63 -15.31 -4.46
C LEU A 170 -18.01 -16.64 -4.06
N ILE A 171 -18.03 -16.94 -2.76
CA ILE A 171 -17.71 -18.26 -2.24
C ILE A 171 -19.02 -19.05 -2.16
N SER A 172 -19.13 -20.13 -2.92
CA SER A 172 -20.37 -20.92 -2.97
C SER A 172 -20.12 -22.36 -3.40
N ASP A 173 -21.05 -23.26 -3.07
CA ASP A 173 -21.09 -24.63 -3.58
C ASP A 173 -21.57 -24.71 -5.03
N LYS A 174 -22.07 -23.61 -5.60
CA LYS A 174 -22.50 -23.49 -6.99
C LYS A 174 -21.93 -22.23 -7.65
N PRO A 175 -21.61 -22.27 -8.96
CA PRO A 175 -21.21 -21.08 -9.67
C PRO A 175 -22.36 -20.06 -9.74
N PRO A 176 -22.06 -18.75 -9.82
CA PRO A 176 -23.08 -17.74 -10.05
C PRO A 176 -23.68 -17.88 -11.45
N ILE A 177 -24.76 -17.14 -11.70
CA ILE A 177 -25.33 -17.01 -13.04
C ILE A 177 -24.29 -16.45 -14.03
N GLU A 178 -24.43 -16.84 -15.30
CA GLU A 178 -23.56 -16.34 -16.36
C GLU A 178 -23.65 -14.81 -16.46
N GLY A 179 -22.50 -14.15 -16.59
CA GLY A 179 -22.40 -12.68 -16.63
C GLY A 179 -22.35 -11.99 -15.25
N SER A 180 -22.33 -12.76 -14.15
CA SER A 180 -22.08 -12.22 -12.81
C SER A 180 -20.76 -11.44 -12.73
N LYS A 181 -20.74 -10.37 -11.92
CA LYS A 181 -19.52 -9.61 -11.62
C LYS A 181 -18.63 -10.30 -10.59
N TYR A 182 -19.15 -11.33 -9.92
CA TYR A 182 -18.39 -12.10 -8.95
C TYR A 182 -17.40 -13.05 -9.63
N LYS A 183 -16.19 -13.08 -9.10
CA LYS A 183 -15.26 -14.19 -9.31
C LYS A 183 -15.68 -15.34 -8.39
N TRP A 184 -15.93 -16.51 -8.96
CA TRP A 184 -16.39 -17.66 -8.19
C TRP A 184 -15.26 -18.45 -7.55
N ILE A 185 -15.46 -18.87 -6.31
CA ILE A 185 -14.63 -19.84 -5.59
C ILE A 185 -15.55 -20.95 -5.09
N ASP A 186 -15.26 -22.19 -5.49
CA ASP A 186 -15.92 -23.35 -4.88
C ASP A 186 -15.51 -23.44 -3.40
N VAL A 187 -16.49 -23.32 -2.52
CA VAL A 187 -16.29 -23.35 -1.07
C VAL A 187 -15.54 -24.59 -0.59
N LYS A 188 -15.69 -25.73 -1.26
CA LYS A 188 -15.04 -27.00 -0.88
C LYS A 188 -13.52 -26.95 -1.04
N ASN A 189 -13.00 -26.03 -1.86
CA ASN A 189 -11.56 -25.89 -2.10
C ASN A 189 -10.84 -25.04 -1.04
N ILE A 190 -11.59 -24.36 -0.16
CA ILE A 190 -11.00 -23.40 0.79
C ILE A 190 -11.32 -23.70 2.25
N VAL A 191 -12.39 -24.45 2.53
CA VAL A 191 -12.74 -24.89 3.89
C VAL A 191 -11.99 -26.17 4.24
N PRO A 192 -11.66 -26.40 5.52
CA PRO A 192 -11.15 -27.68 5.98
C PRO A 192 -12.09 -28.83 5.61
N GLU A 193 -11.54 -29.98 5.24
CA GLU A 193 -12.28 -31.15 4.77
C GLU A 193 -13.35 -31.59 5.77
N GLU A 194 -13.05 -31.50 7.06
CA GLU A 194 -13.97 -31.84 8.15
C GLU A 194 -15.20 -30.93 8.26
N LEU A 195 -15.20 -29.77 7.59
CA LEU A 195 -16.34 -28.86 7.55
C LEU A 195 -17.22 -29.08 6.31
N VAL A 196 -16.78 -29.87 5.33
CA VAL A 196 -17.53 -30.06 4.07
C VAL A 196 -18.88 -30.73 4.37
N GLY A 197 -19.96 -30.04 3.98
CA GLY A 197 -21.34 -30.46 4.24
C GLY A 197 -21.98 -29.82 5.47
N ASP A 198 -21.20 -29.21 6.37
CA ASP A 198 -21.73 -28.34 7.43
C ASP A 198 -21.76 -26.89 6.93
N TYR A 199 -22.82 -26.54 6.19
CA TYR A 199 -22.98 -25.21 5.59
C TYR A 199 -22.86 -24.06 6.59
N THR A 200 -23.28 -24.29 7.85
CA THR A 200 -23.20 -23.26 8.89
C THR A 200 -21.75 -23.01 9.28
N ARG A 201 -20.96 -24.07 9.50
CA ARG A 201 -19.53 -23.91 9.83
C ARG A 201 -18.71 -23.47 8.63
N MET A 202 -19.05 -23.90 7.42
CA MET A 202 -18.42 -23.43 6.18
C MET A 202 -18.58 -21.91 6.02
N ASN A 203 -19.80 -21.37 6.14
CA ASN A 203 -20.03 -19.93 6.07
C ASN A 203 -19.23 -19.16 7.14
N ARG A 204 -19.25 -19.64 8.39
CA ARG A 204 -18.50 -19.02 9.50
C ARG A 204 -16.99 -19.06 9.27
N TYR A 205 -16.48 -20.16 8.71
CA TYR A 205 -15.06 -20.28 8.35
C TYR A 205 -14.68 -19.19 7.36
N CYS A 206 -15.47 -19.02 6.30
CA CYS A 206 -15.24 -17.99 5.28
C CYS A 206 -15.31 -16.58 5.87
N LYS A 207 -16.28 -16.29 6.73
CA LYS A 207 -16.47 -15.00 7.40
C LYS A 207 -15.27 -14.59 8.28
N ILE A 208 -14.61 -15.56 8.93
CA ILE A 208 -13.56 -15.30 9.93
C ILE A 208 -12.15 -15.43 9.35
N ASN A 209 -11.95 -16.29 8.34
CA ASN A 209 -10.62 -16.65 7.83
C ASN A 209 -10.24 -15.94 6.51
N ALA A 210 -10.64 -14.68 6.33
CA ALA A 210 -10.33 -13.88 5.14
C ALA A 210 -8.83 -13.91 4.78
N HIS A 211 -7.96 -13.77 5.80
CA HIS A 211 -6.50 -13.79 5.65
C HIS A 211 -5.92 -15.12 5.12
N LYS A 212 -6.66 -16.23 5.23
CA LYS A 212 -6.25 -17.53 4.65
C LYS A 212 -6.77 -17.70 3.23
N ILE A 213 -7.95 -17.16 2.95
CA ILE A 213 -8.62 -17.28 1.65
C ILE A 213 -8.03 -16.28 0.65
N PHE A 214 -7.69 -15.08 1.13
CA PHE A 214 -7.17 -13.96 0.35
C PHE A 214 -5.84 -13.44 0.95
N PRO A 215 -4.80 -14.28 1.08
CA PRO A 215 -3.55 -13.91 1.77
C PRO A 215 -2.82 -12.75 1.10
N ASN A 216 -3.07 -12.53 -0.19
CA ASN A 216 -2.46 -11.47 -0.97
C ASN A 216 -3.16 -10.12 -0.78
N TYR A 217 -4.38 -10.04 -0.26
CA TYR A 217 -5.11 -8.77 -0.16
C TYR A 217 -4.87 -8.08 1.19
N ARG A 218 -4.59 -6.78 1.15
CA ARG A 218 -4.41 -5.97 2.37
C ARG A 218 -5.71 -5.72 3.12
N ARG A 219 -6.81 -5.64 2.38
CA ARG A 219 -8.12 -5.24 2.89
C ARG A 219 -9.16 -6.22 2.39
N SER A 220 -9.97 -6.74 3.31
CA SER A 220 -11.08 -7.62 3.00
C SER A 220 -12.36 -7.09 3.62
N ILE A 221 -13.46 -7.14 2.87
CA ILE A 221 -14.83 -6.88 3.35
C ILE A 221 -15.62 -8.16 3.17
N TYR A 222 -16.04 -8.77 4.26
CA TYR A 222 -17.11 -9.76 4.21
C TYR A 222 -18.46 -9.04 4.30
N TYR A 223 -19.42 -9.44 3.46
CA TYR A 223 -20.82 -9.04 3.59
C TYR A 223 -21.75 -10.23 3.32
N ASP A 224 -22.95 -10.21 3.92
CA ASP A 224 -23.94 -11.28 3.70
C ASP A 224 -24.53 -11.18 2.27
N GLY A 225 -24.97 -12.30 1.70
CA GLY A 225 -25.30 -12.40 0.26
C GLY A 225 -26.50 -11.54 -0.17
N ASN A 226 -27.33 -11.14 0.80
CA ASN A 226 -28.46 -10.24 0.64
C ASN A 226 -28.12 -8.76 0.89
N VAL A 227 -26.83 -8.42 1.05
CA VAL A 227 -26.33 -7.05 1.20
C VAL A 227 -25.66 -6.59 -0.09
N GLU A 228 -25.90 -5.33 -0.45
CA GLU A 228 -25.33 -4.71 -1.65
C GLU A 228 -24.29 -3.65 -1.27
N ILE A 229 -23.11 -3.68 -1.91
CA ILE A 229 -22.12 -2.59 -1.84
C ILE A 229 -22.45 -1.57 -2.92
N VAL A 230 -22.93 -0.40 -2.50
CA VAL A 230 -23.40 0.68 -3.38
C VAL A 230 -22.40 1.84 -3.53
N GLU A 231 -21.46 1.99 -2.60
CA GLU A 231 -20.49 3.10 -2.56
C GLU A 231 -19.12 2.64 -2.06
N ASP A 232 -18.10 3.49 -2.23
CA ASP A 232 -16.73 3.21 -1.80
C ASP A 232 -16.58 3.27 -0.28
N MET A 233 -16.13 2.15 0.29
CA MET A 233 -15.87 1.95 1.71
C MET A 233 -14.42 2.27 2.13
N THR A 234 -13.60 2.87 1.27
CA THR A 234 -12.19 3.17 1.58
C THR A 234 -11.98 4.00 2.85
N SER A 235 -12.94 4.86 3.20
CA SER A 235 -12.90 5.72 4.40
C SER A 235 -12.99 4.95 5.74
N PHE A 236 -13.37 3.67 5.72
CA PHE A 236 -13.44 2.81 6.91
C PHE A 236 -12.13 2.07 7.21
N PHE A 237 -11.08 2.25 6.40
CA PHE A 237 -9.78 1.57 6.52
C PHE A 237 -8.64 2.51 6.93
#